data_AF-A0A8B7DI44-F1
#
_entry.id   AF-A0A8B7DI44-F1
#
_cell.length_a   1.000
_cell.length_b   1.000
_cell.length_c   1.000
_cell.angle_alpha   90.00
_cell.angle_beta   90.00
_cell.angle_gamma   90.00
#
_symmetry.space_group_name_H-M   'P 1'
#
loop_
_entity.id
_entity.type
_entity.pdbx_description
1 polymer ?
#
loop_
_entity_poly.entity_id
_entity_poly.type
_entity_poly.pdbx_seq_one_letter_code
_entity_poly.pdbx_strand_id
1 'polypeptide(L)'
;MGVLKTITMSSKNNVPCFDIPPIIQRDQNALPEYYGRGIYVDTESSHIYLCMNQHVESKKTACYYSNKIGNMWTDMDVRVGAVIGHHSQTKELYAINRNQKTYLYFDLFYKKWLAISNLQFNKTALKNLNTNKTVNLEGDEEKILYNGLNQWMGNVEGLFYRNESSGTWLLKAKWKR
;
A
#
# COMPACT_ATOMS: atom_id res chain seq x y z
N MET A 1 1.46 -6.72 -20.59
CA MET A 1 0.80 -5.87 -19.58
C MET A 1 -0.17 -6.74 -18.79
N GLY A 2 0.15 -7.07 -17.53
CA GLY A 2 -0.75 -7.82 -16.66
C GLY A 2 -1.80 -6.89 -16.06
N VAL A 3 -3.07 -7.25 -16.19
CA VAL A 3 -4.18 -6.54 -15.54
C VAL A 3 -4.30 -7.09 -14.11
N LEU A 4 -4.21 -6.20 -13.12
CA LEU A 4 -4.48 -6.56 -11.73
C LEU A 4 -6.00 -6.79 -11.58
N LYS A 5 -6.35 -7.97 -11.11
CA LYS A 5 -7.72 -8.29 -10.68
C LYS A 5 -7.74 -8.33 -9.17
N THR A 6 -8.81 -7.81 -8.58
CA THR A 6 -9.09 -7.93 -7.16
C THR A 6 -10.36 -8.75 -7.00
N ILE A 7 -10.31 -9.80 -6.18
CA ILE A 7 -11.48 -10.58 -5.80
C ILE A 7 -11.64 -10.47 -4.29
N THR A 8 -12.83 -10.08 -3.85
CA THR A 8 -13.24 -10.13 -2.46
C THR A 8 -13.95 -11.46 -2.22
N MET A 9 -13.45 -12.26 -1.29
CA MET A 9 -14.16 -13.46 -0.84
C MET A 9 -14.74 -13.20 0.55
N SER A 10 -16.07 -13.30 0.68
CA SER A 10 -16.68 -13.33 2.01
C SER A 10 -16.61 -14.75 2.54
N SER A 11 -15.84 -14.94 3.60
CA SER A 11 -15.81 -16.17 4.36
C SER A 11 -17.10 -16.23 5.19
N LYS A 12 -18.05 -17.09 4.81
CA LYS A 12 -19.21 -17.45 5.64
C LYS A 12 -18.76 -18.35 6.78
N ASN A 13 -18.11 -17.79 7.79
CA ASN A 13 -18.00 -18.41 9.11
C ASN A 13 -18.69 -17.47 10.10
N ASN A 14 -19.74 -17.96 10.77
CA ASN A 14 -20.54 -17.25 11.76
C ASN A 14 -19.76 -16.95 13.06
N VAL A 15 -18.61 -16.29 12.95
CA VAL A 15 -17.97 -15.61 14.08
C VAL A 15 -18.55 -14.19 14.09
N PRO A 16 -19.01 -13.67 15.24
CA PRO A 16 -19.46 -12.29 15.30
C PRO A 16 -18.27 -11.42 14.89
N CYS A 17 -18.36 -10.82 13.70
CA CYS A 17 -17.43 -9.81 13.24
C CYS A 17 -17.57 -8.65 14.22
N PHE A 18 -16.61 -8.49 15.12
CA PHE A 18 -16.39 -7.19 15.71
C PHE A 18 -15.85 -6.36 14.56
N ASP A 19 -16.68 -5.48 13.98
CA ASP A 19 -16.20 -4.39 13.16
C ASP A 19 -15.23 -3.60 14.03
N ILE A 20 -13.93 -3.93 13.96
CA ILE A 20 -12.90 -3.15 14.63
C ILE A 20 -12.69 -1.96 13.70
N PRO A 21 -13.24 -0.77 14.04
CA PRO A 21 -13.03 0.38 13.19
C PRO A 21 -11.53 0.66 13.09
N PRO A 22 -11.04 1.15 11.95
CA PRO A 22 -9.66 1.58 11.87
C PRO A 22 -9.39 2.59 12.97
N ILE A 23 -8.30 2.38 13.72
CA ILE A 23 -7.93 3.20 14.88
C ILE A 23 -7.80 4.68 14.50
N ILE A 24 -7.43 4.97 13.24
CA ILE A 24 -7.58 6.29 12.64
C ILE A 24 -8.70 6.26 11.61
N GLN A 25 -9.71 7.11 11.82
CA GLN A 25 -10.65 7.46 10.76
C GLN A 25 -9.94 8.26 9.67
N ARG A 26 -10.24 7.94 8.41
CA ARG A 26 -9.80 8.74 7.27
C ARG A 26 -10.27 10.19 7.47
N ASP A 27 -9.35 11.14 7.36
CA ASP A 27 -9.68 12.55 7.47
C ASP A 27 -10.64 12.95 6.35
N GLN A 28 -11.60 13.84 6.65
CA GLN A 28 -12.58 14.32 5.66
C GLN A 28 -11.91 15.01 4.45
N ASN A 29 -10.71 15.56 4.65
CA ASN A 29 -9.90 16.20 3.63
C ASN A 29 -8.73 15.33 3.17
N ALA A 30 -8.75 14.02 3.47
CA ALA A 30 -7.73 13.10 3.00
C ALA A 30 -7.72 13.06 1.47
N LEU A 31 -6.51 12.98 0.91
CA LEU A 31 -6.30 12.83 -0.53
C LEU A 31 -6.98 11.54 -1.02
N PRO A 32 -7.55 11.55 -2.24
CA PRO A 32 -8.40 10.47 -2.72
C PRO A 32 -7.67 9.12 -2.83
N GLU A 33 -6.38 9.13 -3.14
CA GLU A 33 -5.52 7.95 -3.28
C GLU A 33 -5.06 7.38 -1.93
N TYR A 34 -5.39 8.02 -0.80
CA TYR A 34 -5.08 7.47 0.51
C TYR A 34 -5.93 6.23 0.81
N TYR A 35 -5.27 5.14 1.18
CA TYR A 35 -5.90 3.82 1.39
C TYR A 35 -5.69 3.24 2.79
N GLY A 36 -5.13 3.99 3.74
CA GLY A 36 -4.92 3.50 5.11
C GLY A 36 -3.99 2.29 5.17
N ARG A 37 -4.58 1.10 5.32
CA ARG A 37 -3.88 -0.18 5.28
C ARG A 37 -3.94 -0.78 3.88
N GLY A 38 -2.79 -1.10 3.30
CA GLY A 38 -2.76 -1.65 1.94
C GLY A 38 -1.36 -1.83 1.37
N ILE A 39 -1.32 -2.20 0.09
CA ILE A 39 -0.08 -2.44 -0.64
C ILE A 39 -0.04 -1.66 -1.96
N TYR A 40 1.17 -1.34 -2.40
CA TYR A 40 1.48 -1.01 -3.79
C TYR A 40 2.51 -2.01 -4.31
N VAL A 41 2.21 -2.63 -5.46
CA VAL A 41 3.09 -3.64 -6.07
C VAL A 41 3.65 -3.10 -7.38
N ASP A 42 4.95 -2.86 -7.41
CA ASP A 42 5.64 -2.54 -8.66
C ASP A 42 6.13 -3.81 -9.34
N THR A 43 5.36 -4.21 -10.35
CA THR A 43 5.59 -5.40 -11.16
C THR A 43 6.88 -5.34 -11.98
N GLU A 44 7.38 -4.15 -12.31
CA GLU A 44 8.58 -3.99 -13.14
C GLU A 44 9.85 -4.23 -12.33
N SER A 45 9.89 -3.69 -11.11
CA SER A 45 11.04 -3.76 -10.20
C SER A 45 10.96 -4.90 -9.18
N SER A 46 9.85 -5.66 -9.18
CA SER A 46 9.54 -6.64 -8.13
C SER A 46 9.55 -6.04 -6.72
N HIS A 47 9.32 -4.73 -6.60
CA HIS A 47 9.17 -4.05 -5.33
C HIS A 47 7.72 -4.18 -4.84
N ILE A 48 7.57 -4.43 -3.54
CA ILE A 48 6.29 -4.29 -2.84
C ILE A 48 6.45 -3.29 -1.72
N TYR A 49 5.46 -2.44 -1.59
CA TYR A 49 5.33 -1.45 -0.54
C TYR A 49 4.10 -1.82 0.27
N LEU A 50 4.26 -1.88 1.58
CA LEU A 50 3.20 -2.16 2.53
C LEU A 50 3.05 -0.97 3.46
N CYS A 51 1.84 -0.42 3.52
CA CYS A 51 1.52 0.69 4.41
C CYS A 51 0.43 0.29 5.40
N MET A 52 0.64 0.64 6.66
CA MET A 52 -0.23 0.40 7.80
C MET A 52 -0.33 1.69 8.61
N ASN A 53 -0.84 2.77 8.00
CA ASN A 53 -0.95 4.07 8.67
C ASN A 53 -2.20 4.15 9.55
N GLN A 54 -2.26 3.26 10.55
CA GLN A 54 -3.37 3.12 11.50
C GLN A 54 -3.06 3.75 12.88
N HIS A 55 -1.90 4.39 13.05
CA HIS A 55 -1.56 5.14 14.28
C HIS A 55 -1.53 6.66 14.06
N VAL A 56 -2.05 7.41 15.04
CA VAL A 56 -1.85 8.88 15.20
C VAL A 56 -0.36 9.24 15.25
N GLU A 57 -0.02 10.54 15.36
CA GLU A 57 1.35 11.06 15.42
C GLU A 57 2.29 10.10 16.18
N SER A 58 3.16 9.44 15.42
CA SER A 58 4.02 8.37 15.93
C SER A 58 5.41 8.55 15.37
N LYS A 59 6.42 8.22 16.17
CA LYS A 59 7.82 8.19 15.72
C LYS A 59 8.16 6.93 14.93
N LYS A 60 7.22 5.97 14.83
CA LYS A 60 7.39 4.73 14.07
C LYS A 60 6.93 4.93 12.63
N THR A 61 7.62 4.28 11.69
CA THR A 61 7.22 4.28 10.29
C THR A 61 5.90 3.55 10.06
N ALA A 62 5.09 4.08 9.16
CA ALA A 62 3.82 3.46 8.75
C ALA A 62 3.99 2.57 7.51
N CYS A 63 5.04 2.79 6.72
CA CYS A 63 5.26 2.09 5.45
C CYS A 63 6.59 1.36 5.44
N TYR A 64 6.60 0.24 4.75
CA TYR A 64 7.73 -0.67 4.62
C TYR A 64 7.85 -1.05 3.15
N TYR A 65 9.06 -1.28 2.68
CA TYR A 65 9.27 -1.81 1.33
C TYR A 65 10.05 -3.11 1.37
N SER A 66 9.87 -3.93 0.35
CA SER A 66 10.59 -5.18 0.13
C SER A 66 10.90 -5.33 -1.35
N ASN A 67 12.13 -5.72 -1.67
CA ASN A 67 12.55 -6.20 -2.98
C ASN A 67 12.74 -7.73 -3.02
N LYS A 68 12.33 -8.45 -1.96
CA LYS A 68 12.41 -9.91 -1.84
C LYS A 68 11.04 -10.53 -1.55
N ILE A 69 9.99 -10.08 -2.25
CA ILE A 69 8.64 -10.67 -2.18
C ILE A 69 8.11 -10.77 -0.71
N GLY A 70 8.33 -9.71 0.07
CA GLY A 70 7.90 -9.62 1.46
C GLY A 70 8.66 -10.53 2.44
N ASN A 71 9.77 -11.15 2.04
CA ASN A 71 10.61 -11.95 2.95
C ASN A 71 11.44 -11.07 3.91
N MET A 72 11.75 -9.85 3.48
CA MET A 72 12.49 -8.88 4.29
C MET A 72 11.94 -7.49 4.03
N TRP A 73 11.56 -6.80 5.10
CA TRP A 73 10.98 -5.47 5.06
C TRP A 73 11.99 -4.44 5.55
N THR A 74 12.06 -3.32 4.85
CA THR A 74 12.85 -2.15 5.23
C THR A 74 11.92 -0.99 5.54
N ASP A 75 12.18 -0.32 6.65
CA ASP A 75 11.44 0.84 7.11
C ASP A 75 11.55 1.99 6.11
N MET A 76 10.42 2.60 5.74
CA MET A 76 10.41 3.86 4.99
C MET A 76 10.49 5.06 5.94
N ASP A 77 10.71 6.24 5.37
CA ASP A 77 10.71 7.49 6.12
C ASP A 77 9.41 7.67 6.92
N VAL A 78 9.52 8.11 8.17
CA VAL A 78 8.40 8.27 9.11
C VAL A 78 7.29 9.19 8.59
N ARG A 79 7.57 10.05 7.60
CA ARG A 79 6.59 10.96 7.00
C ARG A 79 5.66 10.26 6.00
N VAL A 80 6.05 9.10 5.48
CA VAL A 80 5.30 8.37 4.46
C VAL A 80 4.13 7.62 5.11
N GLY A 81 2.91 7.93 4.66
CA GLY A 81 1.67 7.31 5.14
C GLY A 81 1.02 6.34 4.17
N ALA A 82 1.11 6.60 2.86
CA ALA A 82 0.62 5.68 1.83
C ALA A 82 1.45 5.84 0.56
N VAL A 83 1.91 4.74 -0.03
CA VAL A 83 2.65 4.77 -1.30
C VAL A 83 1.66 4.71 -2.46
N ILE A 84 1.72 5.68 -3.38
CA ILE A 84 0.84 5.79 -4.54
C ILE A 84 1.44 5.02 -5.73
N GLY A 85 2.75 5.19 -5.96
CA GLY A 85 3.49 4.41 -6.94
C GLY A 85 4.66 5.15 -7.59
N HIS A 86 5.35 4.47 -8.51
CA HIS A 86 6.43 5.06 -9.30
C HIS A 86 5.92 5.82 -10.51
N HIS A 87 6.51 6.99 -10.75
CA HIS A 87 6.34 7.73 -11.99
C HIS A 87 6.93 6.93 -13.16
N SER A 88 6.12 6.69 -14.19
CA SER A 88 6.50 5.81 -15.32
C SER A 88 7.81 6.22 -16.02
N GLN A 89 8.05 7.53 -16.17
CA GLN A 89 9.23 8.09 -16.83
C GLN A 89 10.42 8.32 -15.87
N THR A 90 10.26 9.15 -14.83
CA THR A 90 11.36 9.51 -13.91
C THR A 90 11.74 8.40 -12.93
N LYS A 91 10.86 7.40 -12.76
CA LYS A 91 10.97 6.31 -11.77
C LYS A 91 11.01 6.80 -10.31
N GLU A 92 10.70 8.06 -10.06
CA GLU A 92 10.55 8.60 -8.71
C GLU A 92 9.33 8.01 -8.02
N LEU A 93 9.42 7.82 -6.71
CA LEU A 93 8.36 7.24 -5.91
C LEU A 93 7.46 8.33 -5.34
N TYR A 94 6.16 8.22 -5.55
CA TYR A 94 5.15 9.13 -5.04
C TYR A 94 4.37 8.51 -3.89
N ALA A 95 4.08 9.33 -2.89
CA ALA A 95 3.40 8.92 -1.67
C ALA A 95 2.50 10.04 -1.13
N ILE A 96 1.70 9.68 -0.13
CA ILE A 96 0.92 10.60 0.70
C ILE A 96 1.57 10.64 2.07
N ASN A 97 1.69 11.84 2.61
CA ASN A 97 2.16 12.06 3.97
C ASN A 97 1.21 11.42 5.00
N ARG A 98 1.72 11.06 6.17
CA ARG A 98 0.90 10.51 7.26
C ARG A 98 -0.27 11.39 7.71
N ASN A 99 -0.20 12.71 7.46
CA ASN A 99 -1.31 13.64 7.67
C ASN A 99 -2.48 13.46 6.68
N GLN A 100 -2.35 12.54 5.71
CA GLN A 100 -3.32 12.20 4.67
C GLN A 100 -3.61 13.31 3.64
N LYS A 101 -3.03 14.50 3.79
CA LYS A 101 -3.40 15.73 3.07
C LYS A 101 -2.33 16.26 2.12
N THR A 102 -1.11 15.73 2.21
CA THR A 102 0.05 16.25 1.47
C THR A 102 0.67 15.17 0.61
N TYR A 103 0.87 15.47 -0.68
CA TYR A 103 1.66 14.62 -1.56
C TYR A 103 3.15 14.77 -1.28
N LEU A 104 3.85 13.65 -1.36
CA LEU A 104 5.30 13.55 -1.25
C LEU A 104 5.83 12.86 -2.51
N TYR A 105 7.03 13.21 -2.93
CA TYR A 105 7.81 12.36 -3.83
C TYR A 105 9.24 12.19 -3.31
N PHE A 106 9.84 11.05 -3.64
CA PHE A 106 11.21 10.76 -3.34
C PHE A 106 12.09 11.18 -4.51
N ASP A 107 12.82 12.26 -4.32
CA ASP A 107 13.75 12.78 -5.31
C ASP A 107 14.98 11.88 -5.37
N LEU A 108 15.22 11.30 -6.55
CA LEU A 108 16.30 10.33 -6.76
C LEU A 108 17.69 10.98 -6.79
N PHE A 109 17.80 12.28 -7.05
CA PHE A 109 19.07 12.99 -7.07
C PHE A 109 19.49 13.39 -5.65
N TYR A 110 18.59 14.04 -4.90
CA TYR A 110 18.85 14.48 -3.53
C TYR A 110 18.69 13.38 -2.48
N LYS A 111 18.10 12.24 -2.86
CA LYS A 111 17.78 11.10 -1.96
C LYS A 111 16.91 11.53 -0.78
N LYS A 112 15.91 12.38 -1.03
CA LYS A 112 15.05 12.98 0.01
C LYS A 112 13.59 13.00 -0.40
N TRP A 113 12.71 12.92 0.59
CA TRP A 113 11.29 13.20 0.42
C TRP A 113 11.03 14.70 0.37
N LEU A 114 10.35 15.15 -0.68
CA LEU A 114 9.93 16.52 -0.89
C LEU A 114 8.41 16.58 -0.93
N ALA A 115 7.84 17.59 -0.26
CA ALA A 115 6.41 17.86 -0.30
C ALA A 115 6.06 18.64 -1.57
N ILE A 116 4.95 18.28 -2.20
CA ILE A 116 4.45 18.97 -3.39
C ILE A 116 2.98 19.35 -3.22
N SER A 117 2.59 20.45 -3.86
CA SER A 117 1.20 20.90 -3.89
C SER A 117 0.32 19.97 -4.73
N ASN A 118 -0.99 19.97 -4.47
CA ASN A 118 -1.97 19.26 -5.29
C ASN A 118 -1.89 19.69 -6.77
N LEU A 119 -1.65 20.98 -7.02
CA LEU A 119 -1.50 21.51 -8.38
C LEU A 119 -0.28 20.92 -9.09
N GLN A 120 0.85 20.79 -8.39
CA GLN A 120 2.06 20.17 -8.96
C GLN A 120 1.83 18.68 -9.22
N PHE A 121 1.30 17.94 -8.25
CA PHE A 121 1.00 16.51 -8.40
C PHE A 121 0.10 16.22 -9.61
N ASN A 122 -0.98 16.99 -9.77
CA ASN A 122 -1.91 16.83 -10.89
C ASN A 122 -1.25 17.12 -12.25
N LYS A 123 -0.31 18.06 -12.30
CA LYS A 123 0.38 18.44 -13.53
C LYS A 123 1.49 17.47 -13.92
N THR A 124 2.26 16.98 -12.95
CA THR A 124 3.50 16.23 -13.23
C THR A 124 3.33 14.72 -13.07
N ALA A 125 2.61 14.28 -12.04
CA ALA A 125 2.64 12.89 -11.61
C ALA A 125 1.41 12.10 -12.03
N LEU A 126 0.20 12.66 -11.88
CA LEU A 126 -1.06 11.91 -11.97
C LEU A 126 -1.19 11.08 -13.26
N LYS A 127 -0.81 11.64 -14.42
CA LYS A 127 -0.88 10.96 -15.73
C LYS A 127 0.17 9.86 -15.92
N ASN A 128 1.21 9.86 -15.10
CA ASN A 128 2.35 8.95 -15.18
C ASN A 128 2.33 7.89 -14.06
N LEU A 129 1.32 7.91 -13.20
CA LEU A 129 1.13 6.93 -12.13
C LEU A 129 0.10 5.89 -12.57
N ASN A 130 0.36 4.63 -12.24
CA ASN A 130 -0.61 3.55 -12.38
C ASN A 130 -1.18 3.22 -11.00
N THR A 131 -2.22 3.95 -10.61
CA THR A 131 -2.89 3.80 -9.30
C THR A 131 -3.62 2.46 -9.16
N ASN A 132 -3.90 1.75 -10.26
CA ASN A 132 -4.49 0.40 -10.21
C ASN A 132 -3.56 -0.64 -9.58
N LYS A 133 -2.28 -0.30 -9.38
CA LYS A 133 -1.29 -1.12 -8.67
C LYS A 133 -1.36 -1.00 -7.15
N THR A 134 -2.27 -0.17 -6.66
CA THR A 134 -2.48 0.10 -5.24
C THR A 134 -3.76 -0.57 -4.78
N VAL A 135 -3.70 -1.28 -3.65
CA VAL A 135 -4.84 -2.03 -3.11
C VAL A 135 -5.04 -1.67 -1.66
N ASN A 136 -6.25 -1.20 -1.35
CA ASN A 136 -6.75 -1.08 0.01
C ASN A 136 -7.06 -2.48 0.57
N LEU A 137 -6.40 -2.82 1.68
CA LEU A 137 -6.58 -4.07 2.43
C LEU A 137 -7.12 -3.78 3.83
N GLU A 138 -7.90 -2.71 3.98
CA GLU A 138 -8.61 -2.36 5.18
C GLU A 138 -9.88 -3.22 5.32
N GLY A 139 -10.24 -3.54 6.57
CA GLY A 139 -11.31 -4.47 6.92
C GLY A 139 -10.84 -5.93 7.10
N ASP A 140 -11.77 -6.81 7.43
CA ASP A 140 -11.47 -8.22 7.75
C ASP A 140 -11.66 -9.17 6.57
N GLU A 141 -12.22 -8.67 5.48
CA GLU A 141 -12.47 -9.43 4.26
C GLU A 141 -11.18 -9.87 3.56
N GLU A 142 -11.22 -11.06 2.99
CA GLU A 142 -10.13 -11.55 2.15
C GLU A 142 -10.15 -10.84 0.80
N LYS A 143 -9.09 -10.07 0.53
CA LYS A 143 -8.88 -9.39 -0.75
C LYS A 143 -7.64 -9.96 -1.43
N ILE A 144 -7.85 -10.62 -2.57
CA ILE A 144 -6.78 -11.24 -3.35
C ILE A 144 -6.41 -10.35 -4.53
N LEU A 145 -5.13 -10.01 -4.64
CA LEU A 145 -4.52 -9.30 -5.75
C LEU A 145 -3.71 -10.26 -6.63
N TYR A 146 -3.99 -10.25 -7.93
CA TYR A 146 -3.28 -11.08 -8.91
C TYR A 146 -2.22 -10.27 -9.69
N ASN A 147 -0.96 -10.64 -9.55
CA ASN A 147 0.15 -10.09 -10.32
C ASN A 147 0.85 -11.20 -11.13
N GLY A 148 0.26 -11.58 -12.26
CA GLY A 148 0.71 -12.74 -13.04
C GLY A 148 0.49 -14.03 -12.24
N LEU A 149 1.54 -14.82 -12.06
CA LEU A 149 1.50 -16.03 -11.22
C LEU A 149 1.54 -15.71 -9.73
N ASN A 150 2.02 -14.51 -9.37
CA ASN A 150 2.19 -14.09 -7.99
C ASN A 150 0.87 -13.55 -7.44
N GLN A 151 0.49 -13.98 -6.24
CA GLN A 151 -0.76 -13.56 -5.61
C GLN A 151 -0.49 -13.03 -4.22
N TRP A 152 -1.16 -11.93 -3.88
CA TRP A 152 -1.14 -11.31 -2.57
C TRP A 152 -2.55 -11.36 -1.97
N MET A 153 -2.67 -11.70 -0.69
CA MET A 153 -3.94 -11.70 0.02
C MET A 153 -3.80 -10.88 1.30
N GLY A 154 -4.69 -9.91 1.49
CA GLY A 154 -4.90 -9.28 2.78
C GLY A 154 -6.15 -9.86 3.45
N ASN A 155 -6.08 -10.11 4.75
CA ASN A 155 -7.23 -10.48 5.60
C ASN A 155 -7.05 -9.85 7.00
N VAL A 156 -7.80 -10.28 8.02
CA VAL A 156 -7.67 -9.76 9.40
C VAL A 156 -6.31 -10.03 10.07
N GLU A 157 -5.57 -11.06 9.66
CA GLU A 157 -4.31 -11.46 10.31
C GLU A 157 -3.09 -10.71 9.75
N GLY A 158 -3.08 -10.47 8.44
CA GLY A 158 -1.91 -9.91 7.78
C GLY A 158 -1.95 -9.91 6.27
N LEU A 159 -0.76 -9.71 5.70
CA LEU A 159 -0.47 -9.83 4.28
C LEU A 159 0.16 -11.20 4.02
N PHE A 160 -0.44 -11.94 3.09
CA PHE A 160 0.00 -13.26 2.66
C PHE A 160 0.41 -13.22 1.19
N TYR A 161 1.27 -14.17 0.84
CA TYR A 161 1.76 -14.36 -0.51
C TYR A 161 1.74 -15.83 -0.89
N ARG A 162 1.45 -16.12 -2.15
CA ARG A 162 1.76 -17.41 -2.77
C ARG A 162 2.24 -17.23 -4.20
N ASN A 163 3.06 -18.17 -4.64
CA ASN A 163 3.38 -18.34 -6.04
C ASN A 163 2.39 -19.36 -6.61
N GLU A 164 1.71 -19.01 -7.69
CA GLU A 164 0.68 -19.81 -8.37
C GLU A 164 -0.60 -20.05 -7.55
N SER A 165 -1.70 -20.32 -8.25
CA SER A 165 -3.04 -20.44 -7.63
C SER A 165 -3.19 -21.66 -6.72
N SER A 166 -2.38 -22.70 -6.92
CA SER A 166 -2.36 -23.94 -6.12
C SER A 166 -1.39 -23.89 -4.94
N GLY A 167 -0.58 -22.82 -4.82
CA GLY A 167 0.40 -22.67 -3.74
C GLY A 167 -0.24 -22.44 -2.38
N THR A 168 0.51 -22.79 -1.32
CA THR A 168 0.14 -22.47 0.07
C THR A 168 0.36 -20.99 0.35
N TRP A 169 -0.58 -20.36 1.06
CA TRP A 169 -0.43 -18.98 1.53
C TRP A 169 0.64 -18.88 2.61
N LEU A 170 1.63 -18.02 2.39
CA LEU A 170 2.70 -17.72 3.33
C LEU A 170 2.49 -16.33 3.91
N LEU A 171 2.40 -16.22 5.23
CA LEU A 171 2.33 -14.94 5.93
C LEU A 171 3.64 -14.16 5.72
N LYS A 172 3.53 -12.93 5.21
CA LYS A 172 4.67 -12.02 4.93
C LYS A 172 4.75 -10.85 5.89
N ALA A 173 3.61 -10.37 6.39
CA ALA A 173 3.57 -9.31 7.39
C ALA A 173 2.31 -9.44 8.24
N LYS A 174 2.44 -9.24 9.55
CA LYS A 174 1.30 -9.08 10.45
C LYS A 174 0.90 -7.62 10.53
N TRP A 175 -0.40 -7.36 10.67
CA TRP A 175 -0.86 -6.01 10.95
C TRP A 175 -0.40 -5.55 12.32
N LYS A 176 0.05 -4.30 12.40
CA LYS A 176 0.29 -3.64 13.67
C LYS A 176 -1.07 -3.28 14.26
N ARG A 177 -1.40 -3.88 15.40
CA ARG A 177 -2.54 -3.47 16.22
C ARG A 177 -2.15 -2.22 17.02
#